data_AF-A0A0D0BR77-F1
#
_entry.id   AF-A0A0D0BR77-F1
#
_cell.length_a   1.000
_cell.length_b   1.000
_cell.length_c   1.000
_cell.angle_alpha   90.00
_cell.angle_beta   90.00
_cell.angle_gamma   90.00
#
_symmetry.space_group_name_H-M   'P 1'
#
loop_
_entity.id
_entity.type
_entity.pdbx_description
1 polymer ?
#
loop_
_entity_poly.entity_id
_entity_poly.type
_entity_poly.pdbx_seq_one_letter_code
_entity_poly.pdbx_strand_id
1 'polypeptide(L)'
;PVHTGEAFHSYVFKEYPYVILCFVPTGCTGIFQPTDVGLNHVIKHQIKQHQTEYLVATHQEQINSSLITEQVKFTTSLPVLRDASVDGIVRVY
;
A
#
# COMPACT_ATOMS: atom_id res chain seq x y z
N PRO A 1 1.08 18.72 19.43
CA PRO A 1 0.03 18.28 18.48
C PRO A 1 -1.18 19.22 18.54
N VAL A 2 -1.66 19.72 17.39
CA VAL A 2 -2.73 20.74 17.35
C VAL A 2 -4.05 20.21 17.92
N HIS A 3 -4.36 18.94 17.67
CA HIS A 3 -5.62 18.28 18.06
C HIS A 3 -5.71 17.90 19.55
N THR A 4 -4.61 17.95 20.30
CA THR A 4 -4.59 17.70 21.75
C THR A 4 -4.50 19.00 22.57
N GLY A 5 -4.51 20.15 21.91
CA GLY A 5 -4.36 21.45 22.57
C GLY A 5 -5.68 21.96 23.16
N GLU A 6 -5.62 22.55 24.36
CA GLU A 6 -6.76 23.13 25.06
C GLU A 6 -7.52 24.17 24.21
N ALA A 7 -6.79 24.99 23.46
CA ALA A 7 -7.38 25.99 22.56
C ALA A 7 -8.25 25.35 21.46
N PHE A 8 -7.82 24.21 20.90
CA PHE A 8 -8.58 23.48 19.88
C PHE A 8 -9.81 22.82 20.49
N HIS A 9 -9.69 22.19 21.67
CA HIS A 9 -10.84 21.59 22.37
C HIS A 9 -11.89 22.64 22.72
N SER A 10 -11.45 23.77 23.27
CA SER A 10 -12.33 24.87 23.64
C SER A 10 -13.07 25.44 22.43
N TYR A 11 -12.39 25.57 21.28
CA TYR A 11 -13.02 26.01 20.04
C TYR A 11 -14.09 25.01 19.56
N VAL A 12 -13.77 23.71 19.52
CA VAL A 12 -14.70 22.68 19.03
C VAL A 12 -15.94 22.57 19.93
N PHE A 13 -15.75 22.51 21.25
CA PHE A 13 -16.89 22.39 22.18
C PHE A 13 -17.78 23.64 22.21
N LYS A 14 -17.21 24.82 21.93
CA LYS A 14 -17.97 26.07 21.91
C LYS A 14 -18.74 26.28 20.60
N GLU A 15 -18.07 26.11 19.47
CA GLU A 15 -18.64 26.45 18.16
C GLU A 15 -19.41 25.26 17.56
N TYR A 16 -19.08 24.03 17.93
CA TYR A 16 -19.68 22.81 17.39
C TYR A 16 -20.06 21.82 18.51
N PRO A 17 -21.03 22.16 19.38
CA PRO A 17 -21.38 21.35 20.56
C PRO A 17 -21.90 19.94 20.22
N TYR A 18 -22.34 19.71 18.98
CA TYR A 18 -22.79 18.40 18.50
C TYR A 18 -21.65 17.49 18.03
N VAL A 19 -20.43 18.02 17.92
CA VAL A 19 -19.25 17.24 17.51
C VAL A 19 -18.62 16.60 18.75
N ILE A 20 -18.57 15.27 18.76
CA ILE A 20 -17.94 14.50 19.82
C ILE A 20 -16.51 14.17 19.39
N LEU A 21 -15.52 14.67 20.13
CA LEU A 21 -14.11 14.34 19.91
C LEU A 21 -13.77 13.01 20.59
N CYS A 22 -13.46 11.98 19.80
CA CYS A 22 -12.98 10.69 20.28
C CYS A 22 -11.46 10.57 20.07
N PHE A 23 -10.69 10.54 21.16
CA PHE A 23 -9.25 10.32 21.10
C PHE A 23 -8.94 8.82 21.12
N VAL A 24 -8.35 8.33 20.04
CA VAL A 24 -7.84 6.96 19.97
C VAL A 24 -6.36 6.98 20.38
N PRO A 25 -5.93 6.14 21.34
CA PRO A 25 -4.53 6.09 21.75
C PRO A 25 -3.60 5.83 20.56
N THR A 26 -2.42 6.45 20.56
CA THR A 26 -1.40 6.24 19.54
C THR A 26 -1.11 4.75 19.38
N GLY A 27 -1.21 4.22 18.15
CA GLY A 27 -1.06 2.79 17.85
C GLY A 27 -2.36 1.99 17.87
N CYS A 28 -3.45 2.51 18.44
CA CYS A 28 -4.79 1.88 18.38
C CYS A 28 -5.58 2.23 17.11
N THR A 29 -5.10 3.18 16.28
CA THR A 29 -5.56 3.38 14.90
C THR A 29 -4.96 2.37 13.92
N GLY A 30 -4.10 1.46 14.40
CA GLY A 30 -3.42 0.44 13.60
C GLY A 30 -4.32 -0.69 13.08
N ILE A 31 -5.60 -0.68 13.40
CA ILE A 31 -6.57 -1.62 12.86
C ILE A 31 -7.56 -0.82 12.02
N PHE A 32 -7.07 -0.40 10.85
CA PHE A 32 -7.86 -0.53 9.63
C PHE A 32 -9.25 0.11 9.68
N GLN A 33 -9.34 1.43 9.38
CA GLN A 33 -10.66 2.03 9.16
C GLN A 33 -11.39 1.22 8.06
N PRO A 34 -12.69 0.89 8.19
CA PRO A 34 -13.38 0.00 7.24
C PRO A 34 -13.23 0.46 5.78
N THR A 35 -13.26 1.77 5.57
CA THR A 35 -13.00 2.41 4.28
C THR A 35 -11.58 2.13 3.79
N ASP A 36 -10.59 2.26 4.66
CA ASP A 36 -9.20 1.95 4.35
C ASP A 36 -9.02 0.46 4.08
N VAL A 37 -9.68 -0.47 4.79
CA VAL A 37 -9.57 -1.92 4.49
C VAL A 37 -10.13 -2.25 3.13
N GLY A 38 -11.34 -1.76 2.83
CA GLY A 38 -12.02 -2.03 1.57
C GLY A 38 -11.20 -1.51 0.40
N LEU A 39 -10.75 -0.26 0.50
CA LEU A 39 -9.94 0.37 -0.54
C LEU A 39 -8.55 -0.28 -0.64
N ASN A 40 -7.87 -0.50 0.49
CA ASN A 40 -6.55 -1.14 0.50
C ASN A 40 -6.61 -2.58 -0.02
N HIS A 41 -7.69 -3.33 0.20
CA HIS A 41 -7.81 -4.68 -0.32
C HIS A 41 -7.73 -4.66 -1.86
N VAL A 42 -8.57 -3.84 -2.49
CA VAL A 42 -8.65 -3.75 -3.96
C VAL A 42 -7.31 -3.28 -4.54
N ILE A 43 -6.74 -2.23 -3.95
CA ILE A 43 -5.44 -1.67 -4.36
C ILE A 43 -4.33 -2.74 -4.22
N LYS A 44 -4.23 -3.40 -3.06
CA LYS A 44 -3.22 -4.45 -2.83
C LYS A 44 -3.40 -5.64 -3.75
N HIS A 45 -4.64 -6.01 -4.08
CA HIS A 45 -4.92 -7.08 -5.01
C HIS A 45 -4.40 -6.74 -6.41
N GLN A 46 -4.68 -5.54 -6.91
CA GLN A 46 -4.18 -5.08 -8.21
C GLN A 46 -2.65 -5.02 -8.25
N ILE A 47 -2.01 -4.49 -7.20
CA ILE A 47 -0.55 -4.49 -7.08
C ILE A 47 0.00 -5.92 -7.14
N LYS A 48 -0.62 -6.86 -6.43
CA LYS A 48 -0.21 -8.28 -6.44
C LYS A 48 -0.35 -8.92 -7.83
N GLN A 49 -1.44 -8.64 -8.54
CA GLN A 49 -1.64 -9.13 -9.91
C GLN A 49 -0.54 -8.60 -10.82
N HIS A 50 -0.28 -7.30 -10.80
CA HIS A 50 0.76 -6.67 -11.62
C HIS A 50 2.16 -7.24 -11.33
N GLN A 51 2.50 -7.42 -10.04
CA GLN A 51 3.78 -8.05 -9.67
C GLN A 51 3.87 -9.50 -10.14
N THR A 52 2.76 -10.23 -10.14
CA THR A 52 2.71 -11.61 -10.66
C THR A 52 2.90 -11.61 -12.18
N GLU A 53 2.26 -10.69 -12.90
CA GLU A 53 2.43 -10.53 -14.36
C GLU A 53 3.88 -10.23 -14.73
N TYR A 54 4.55 -9.35 -13.98
CA TYR A 54 5.98 -9.07 -14.17
C TYR A 54 6.84 -10.33 -14.07
N LEU A 55 6.60 -11.16 -13.04
CA LEU A 55 7.33 -12.42 -12.87
C LEU A 55 7.05 -13.40 -14.01
N VAL A 56 5.78 -13.55 -14.42
CA VAL A 56 5.38 -14.41 -15.54
C VAL A 56 6.04 -13.96 -16.84
N ALA A 57 6.02 -12.66 -17.14
CA ALA A 57 6.64 -12.09 -18.34
C ALA A 57 8.15 -12.36 -18.35
N THR A 58 8.84 -12.07 -17.25
CA THR A 58 10.28 -12.32 -17.10
C THR A 58 10.62 -13.80 -17.30
N HIS A 59 9.81 -14.68 -16.73
CA HIS A 59 9.98 -16.13 -16.87
C HIS A 59 9.75 -16.60 -18.32
N GLN A 60 8.73 -16.07 -18.99
CA GLN A 60 8.41 -16.39 -20.37
C GLN A 60 9.50 -15.93 -21.33
N GLU A 61 10.07 -14.73 -21.12
CA GLU A 61 11.21 -14.22 -21.88
C GLU A 61 12.44 -15.13 -21.76
N GLN A 62 12.74 -15.60 -20.55
CA GLN A 62 13.85 -16.53 -20.31
C GLN A 62 13.65 -17.87 -21.02
N ILE A 63 12.45 -18.44 -20.99
CA ILE A 63 12.13 -19.67 -21.75
C ILE A 63 12.27 -19.43 -23.26
N ASN A 64 11.72 -18.32 -23.78
CA ASN A 64 11.78 -17.99 -25.20
C ASN A 64 13.23 -17.77 -25.68
N SER A 65 14.13 -17.37 -24.78
CA SER A 65 15.57 -17.24 -25.04
C SER A 65 16.34 -18.57 -25.07
N SER A 66 15.62 -19.72 -25.09
CA SER A 66 16.17 -21.08 -25.13
C SER A 66 16.95 -21.51 -23.87
N LEU A 67 16.67 -20.89 -22.73
CA LEU A 67 17.18 -21.38 -21.44
C LEU A 67 16.43 -22.65 -21.03
N ILE A 68 17.17 -23.64 -20.53
CA ILE A 68 16.56 -24.81 -19.90
C ILE A 68 15.90 -24.42 -18.58
N THR A 69 14.85 -25.13 -18.17
CA THR A 69 14.04 -24.81 -16.99
C THR A 69 14.88 -24.60 -15.71
N GLU A 70 15.98 -25.34 -15.55
CA GLU A 70 16.88 -25.22 -14.39
C GLU A 70 17.73 -23.93 -14.39
N GLN A 71 17.85 -23.27 -15.54
CA GLN A 71 18.58 -22.01 -15.71
C GLN A 71 17.69 -20.78 -15.55
N VAL A 72 16.37 -20.94 -15.64
CA VAL A 72 15.40 -19.87 -15.45
C VAL A 72 15.46 -19.41 -13.99
N LYS A 73 15.83 -18.15 -13.77
CA LYS A 73 16.01 -17.56 -12.44
C LYS A 73 15.47 -16.14 -12.43
N PHE A 74 14.68 -15.84 -11.41
CA PHE A 74 14.31 -14.45 -11.12
C PHE A 74 15.54 -13.67 -10.69
N THR A 75 15.61 -12.42 -11.15
CA THR A 75 16.66 -11.50 -10.73
C THR A 75 16.56 -11.24 -9.24
N THR A 76 17.71 -11.25 -8.55
CA THR A 76 17.85 -10.82 -7.15
C THR A 76 18.42 -9.40 -7.05
N SER A 77 18.58 -8.72 -8.19
CA SER A 77 19.13 -7.37 -8.26
C SER A 77 18.16 -6.37 -7.65
N LEU A 78 18.59 -5.73 -6.55
CA LEU A 78 17.77 -4.76 -5.82
C LEU A 78 17.28 -3.58 -6.68
N PRO A 79 18.09 -2.96 -7.55
CA PRO A 79 17.61 -1.91 -8.45
C PRO A 79 16.46 -2.37 -9.35
N VAL A 80 16.58 -3.56 -9.96
CA VAL A 80 15.56 -4.09 -10.88
C VAL A 80 14.26 -4.41 -10.16
N LEU A 81 14.36 -5.06 -8.99
CA LEU A 81 13.18 -5.38 -8.18
C LEU A 81 12.51 -4.13 -7.60
N ARG A 82 13.29 -3.09 -7.29
CA ARG A 82 12.75 -1.80 -6.85
C ARG A 82 11.88 -1.17 -7.92
N ASP A 83 12.38 -1.08 -9.15
CA ASP A 83 11.63 -0.48 -10.26
C ASP A 83 10.36 -1.29 -10.57
N ALA A 84 10.46 -2.63 -10.62
CA ALA A 84 9.32 -3.51 -10.82
C ALA A 84 8.26 -3.38 -9.71
N SER A 85 8.67 -3.18 -8.45
CA SER A 85 7.73 -3.00 -7.34
C SER A 85 7.00 -1.66 -7.37
N VAL A 86 7.67 -0.60 -7.81
CA VAL A 86 7.09 0.75 -7.90
C VAL A 86 6.11 0.85 -9.06
N ASP A 87 6.38 0.18 -10.18
CA ASP A 87 5.53 0.21 -11.37
C ASP A 87 4.07 -0.21 -11.06
N GLY A 88 3.88 -1.27 -10.28
CA GLY A 88 2.55 -1.71 -9.85
C GLY A 88 1.82 -0.71 -8.93
N ILE A 89 2.56 0.12 -8.19
CA ILE A 89 1.98 1.19 -7.35
C ILE A 89 1.56 2.36 -8.24
N VAL A 90 2.42 2.78 -9.17
CA VAL A 90 2.16 3.90 -10.10
C VAL A 90 0.95 3.62 -10.99
N ARG A 91 0.69 2.36 -11.34
CA ARG A 91 -0.41 1.98 -12.22
C ARG A 91 -1.78 2.00 -11.54
N VAL A 92 -1.81 1.93 -10.21
CA VAL A 92 -3.04 1.85 -9.40
C VAL A 92 -3.45 3.22 -8.83
N TYR A 93 -2.49 4.15 -8.71
CA TYR A 93 -2.72 5.54 -8.27
C TYR A 93 -2.88 6.51 -9.44
#